data_AF-A0A354I5K0-F1
#
_entry.id   AF-A0A354I5K0-F1
#
_cell.length_a   1.000
_cell.length_b   1.000
_cell.length_c   1.000
_cell.angle_alpha   90.00
_cell.angle_beta   90.00
_cell.angle_gamma   90.00
#
_symmetry.space_group_name_H-M   'P 1'
#
loop_
_entity.id
_entity.type
_entity.pdbx_description
1 polymer ?
#
loop_
_entity_poly.entity_id
_entity_poly.type
_entity_poly.pdbx_seq_one_letter_code
_entity_poly.pdbx_strand_id
1 'polypeptide(L)'
;MFHRKQKKKDEFKTFKDKIFSRTILLAALAVLCIWILYSFIFYGNFANWVVAAYQKILLLDYDAALHLYQWTFRNYMEIIFIIAISIVFFIIFRIYLNWFTKYFEEVNSGLDDLMNENAAEISLSPELLPIERKMNTIRHTIAKQKNDILLTEQRKNDLIVYLAHDLKTPLASVIGYLNLLHDAEGLPENLRKKYLSISLDKAERLEDLINEFFEIARFNLSDIILQYSKINLARLVEQLTFEFNPMLREKNLTCKTNIPDDIMLKCDADKIQRAFDNLLRNAVIYSF
;
A
#
# COMPACT_ATOMS: atom_id res chain seq x y z
N MET A 1 11.86 -23.50 4.96
CA MET A 1 12.74 -22.48 4.32
C MET A 1 13.23 -22.88 2.93
N PHE A 2 13.54 -24.16 2.66
CA PHE A 2 14.03 -24.65 1.36
C PHE A 2 13.04 -24.53 0.19
N HIS A 3 11.74 -24.82 0.39
CA HIS A 3 10.71 -24.72 -0.67
C HIS A 3 10.52 -23.30 -1.24
N ARG A 4 10.68 -22.24 -0.43
CA ARG A 4 10.59 -20.84 -0.88
C ARG A 4 11.77 -20.43 -1.77
N LYS A 5 12.96 -21.01 -1.55
CA LYS A 5 14.16 -20.76 -2.37
C LYS A 5 14.07 -21.46 -3.73
N GLN A 6 13.48 -22.64 -3.79
CA GLN A 6 13.30 -23.40 -5.04
C GLN A 6 12.29 -22.71 -5.96
N LYS A 7 11.16 -22.24 -5.41
CA LYS A 7 10.12 -21.51 -6.16
C LYS A 7 10.62 -20.20 -6.78
N LYS A 8 11.44 -19.42 -6.05
CA LYS A 8 12.12 -18.21 -6.58
C LYS A 8 13.12 -18.50 -7.69
N LYS A 9 13.72 -19.71 -7.72
CA LYS A 9 14.74 -20.08 -8.70
C LYS A 9 14.13 -20.28 -10.09
N ASP A 10 12.85 -20.67 -10.14
CA ASP A 10 12.09 -20.88 -11.37
C ASP A 10 11.39 -19.61 -11.89
N GLU A 11 11.08 -18.63 -11.03
CA GLU A 11 10.38 -17.39 -11.42
C GLU A 11 11.09 -16.63 -12.55
N PHE A 12 12.43 -16.58 -12.53
CA PHE A 12 13.23 -15.89 -13.55
C PHE A 12 13.83 -16.83 -14.60
N LYS A 13 13.32 -18.06 -14.73
CA LYS A 13 13.88 -19.03 -15.67
C LYS A 13 13.78 -18.56 -17.12
N THR A 14 12.62 -18.05 -17.53
CA THR A 14 12.40 -17.49 -18.88
C THR A 14 13.35 -16.34 -19.19
N PHE A 15 13.52 -15.42 -18.23
CA PHE A 15 14.49 -14.32 -18.32
C PHE A 15 15.91 -14.84 -18.49
N LYS A 16 16.34 -15.77 -17.64
CA LYS A 16 17.70 -16.36 -17.72
C LYS A 16 17.93 -17.09 -19.04
N ASP A 17 16.98 -17.91 -19.50
CA ASP A 17 17.10 -18.67 -20.75
C ASP A 17 17.17 -17.74 -21.97
N LYS A 18 16.40 -16.64 -21.96
CA LYS A 18 16.44 -15.63 -23.03
C LYS A 18 17.75 -14.85 -23.04
N ILE A 19 18.26 -14.44 -21.87
CA ILE A 19 19.56 -13.79 -21.78
C ILE A 19 20.65 -14.74 -22.25
N PHE A 20 20.66 -15.97 -21.74
CA PHE A 20 21.66 -16.97 -22.06
C PHE A 20 21.70 -17.30 -23.56
N SER A 21 20.55 -17.58 -24.18
CA SER A 21 20.48 -17.84 -25.63
C SER A 21 21.00 -16.67 -26.46
N ARG A 22 20.68 -15.42 -26.11
CA ARG A 22 21.23 -14.24 -26.78
C ARG A 22 22.72 -14.06 -26.55
N THR A 23 23.23 -14.33 -25.35
CA THR A 23 24.68 -14.28 -25.09
C THR A 23 25.44 -15.30 -25.91
N ILE A 24 24.90 -16.51 -26.08
CA ILE A 24 25.50 -17.54 -26.95
C ILE A 24 25.50 -17.08 -28.40
N LEU A 25 24.38 -16.52 -28.90
CA LEU A 25 24.29 -16.04 -30.27
C LEU A 25 25.30 -14.92 -30.54
N LEU A 26 25.42 -13.94 -29.64
CA LEU A 26 26.40 -12.86 -29.77
C LEU A 26 27.84 -13.35 -29.65
N ALA A 27 28.12 -14.32 -28.77
CA ALA A 27 29.44 -14.94 -28.67
C ALA A 27 29.80 -15.71 -29.96
N ALA A 28 28.87 -16.48 -30.53
CA ALA A 28 29.06 -17.17 -31.80
C ALA A 28 29.31 -16.18 -32.96
N LEU A 29 28.58 -15.06 -32.98
CA LEU A 29 28.78 -14.00 -33.95
C LEU A 29 30.14 -13.32 -33.78
N ALA A 30 30.59 -13.08 -32.55
CA ALA A 30 31.92 -12.55 -32.26
C ALA A 30 33.02 -13.50 -32.78
N VAL A 31 32.90 -14.81 -32.50
CA VAL A 31 33.84 -15.83 -32.99
C VAL A 31 33.86 -15.86 -34.53
N LEU A 32 32.69 -15.80 -35.17
CA LEU A 32 32.58 -15.76 -36.63
C LEU A 32 33.22 -14.48 -37.21
N CYS A 33 32.99 -13.31 -36.61
CA CYS A 33 33.64 -12.07 -37.01
C CYS A 33 35.17 -12.15 -36.85
N ILE A 34 35.66 -12.69 -35.74
CA ILE A 34 37.10 -12.90 -35.50
C ILE A 34 37.67 -13.85 -36.55
N TRP A 35 36.97 -14.95 -36.86
CA TRP A 35 37.40 -15.90 -37.88
C TRP A 35 37.45 -15.30 -39.28
N ILE A 36 36.44 -14.51 -39.68
CA ILE A 36 36.44 -13.77 -40.96
C ILE A 36 37.61 -12.79 -41.00
N LEU A 37 37.82 -12.05 -39.92
CA LEU A 37 38.88 -11.04 -39.82
C LEU A 37 40.27 -11.69 -39.89
N TYR A 38 40.45 -12.82 -39.21
CA TYR A 38 41.66 -13.63 -39.30
C TYR A 38 41.88 -14.15 -40.72
N SER A 39 40.84 -14.74 -41.34
CA SER A 39 40.91 -15.26 -42.70
C SER A 39 41.30 -14.17 -43.71
N PHE A 40 40.66 -13.00 -43.62
CA PHE A 40 40.91 -11.87 -44.51
C PHE A 40 42.34 -11.32 -44.40
N ILE A 41 42.84 -11.18 -43.16
CA ILE A 41 44.16 -10.57 -42.89
C ILE A 41 45.30 -11.55 -43.20
N PHE A 42 45.18 -12.84 -42.85
CA PHE A 42 46.30 -13.78 -42.92
C PHE A 42 46.35 -14.65 -44.19
N TYR A 43 45.24 -14.91 -44.90
CA TYR A 43 45.24 -15.73 -46.14
C TYR A 43 45.55 -14.92 -47.42
N GLY A 44 46.29 -13.81 -47.31
CA GLY A 44 46.80 -13.06 -48.47
C GLY A 44 45.79 -12.15 -49.19
N ASN A 45 44.49 -12.28 -48.91
CA ASN A 45 43.46 -11.41 -49.51
C ASN A 45 43.68 -9.92 -49.18
N PHE A 46 43.99 -9.60 -47.92
CA PHE A 46 44.30 -8.24 -47.51
C PHE A 46 45.60 -7.73 -48.18
N ALA A 47 46.64 -8.54 -48.24
CA ALA A 47 47.90 -8.18 -48.89
C ALA A 47 47.70 -7.83 -50.37
N ASN A 48 46.96 -8.67 -51.11
CA ASN A 48 46.65 -8.43 -52.51
C ASN A 48 45.81 -7.16 -52.71
N TRP A 49 44.83 -6.92 -51.85
CA TRP A 49 43.99 -5.72 -51.91
C TRP A 49 44.78 -4.43 -51.65
N VAL A 50 45.64 -4.41 -50.63
CA VAL A 50 46.46 -3.25 -50.30
C VAL A 50 47.51 -2.98 -51.39
N VAL A 51 48.20 -4.02 -51.88
CA VAL A 51 49.18 -3.88 -52.97
C VAL A 51 48.50 -3.35 -54.23
N ALA A 52 47.34 -3.87 -54.61
CA ALA A 52 46.57 -3.36 -55.75
C ALA A 52 46.11 -1.90 -55.55
N ALA A 53 45.72 -1.52 -54.33
CA ALA A 53 45.38 -0.14 -53.99
C ALA A 53 46.59 0.79 -54.14
N TYR A 54 47.78 0.37 -53.71
CA TYR A 54 49.02 1.12 -53.91
C TYR A 54 49.41 1.25 -55.37
N GLN A 55 49.30 0.18 -56.17
CA GLN A 55 49.54 0.26 -57.61
C GLN A 55 48.59 1.25 -58.30
N LYS A 56 47.32 1.28 -57.89
CA LYS A 56 46.30 2.13 -58.53
C LYS A 56 46.32 3.59 -58.06
N ILE A 57 46.55 3.84 -56.77
CA ILE A 57 46.46 5.18 -56.17
C ILE A 57 47.80 5.91 -56.25
N LEU A 58 48.91 5.20 -55.98
CA LEU A 58 50.26 5.76 -55.94
C LEU A 58 51.03 5.53 -57.25
N LEU A 59 50.44 4.83 -58.24
CA LEU A 59 51.07 4.50 -59.53
C LEU A 59 52.41 3.77 -59.38
N LEU A 60 52.53 2.94 -58.34
CA LEU A 60 53.73 2.17 -58.05
C LEU A 60 53.78 0.88 -58.86
N ASP A 61 54.99 0.43 -59.21
CA ASP A 61 55.21 -0.91 -59.74
C ASP A 61 54.94 -1.99 -58.66
N TYR A 62 54.69 -3.22 -59.07
CA TYR A 62 54.32 -4.32 -58.17
C TYR A 62 55.35 -4.53 -57.05
N ASP A 63 56.63 -4.57 -57.39
CA ASP A 63 57.69 -4.81 -56.41
C ASP A 63 57.82 -3.67 -55.41
N ALA A 64 57.68 -2.42 -55.88
CA ALA A 64 57.68 -1.23 -55.02
C ALA A 64 56.46 -1.19 -54.09
N ALA A 65 55.27 -1.54 -54.60
CA ALA A 65 54.04 -1.62 -53.82
C ALA A 65 54.09 -2.75 -52.77
N LEU A 66 54.69 -3.90 -53.10
CA LEU A 66 54.88 -5.02 -52.18
C LEU A 66 55.87 -4.70 -51.07
N HIS A 67 57.01 -4.08 -51.38
CA HIS A 67 57.97 -3.62 -50.38
C HIS A 67 57.35 -2.60 -49.41
N LEU A 68 56.57 -1.66 -49.94
CA LEU A 68 55.86 -0.68 -49.12
C LEU A 68 54.86 -1.38 -48.18
N TYR A 69 54.06 -2.32 -48.67
CA TYR A 69 53.13 -3.13 -47.85
C TYR A 69 53.86 -3.91 -46.74
N GLN A 70 55.02 -4.50 -47.06
CA GLN A 70 55.80 -5.25 -46.07
C GLN A 70 56.29 -4.33 -44.95
N TRP A 71 56.79 -3.14 -45.29
CA TRP A 71 57.27 -2.16 -44.32
C TRP A 71 56.14 -1.57 -43.46
N THR A 72 54.98 -1.25 -44.05
CA THR A 72 53.88 -0.57 -43.36
C THR A 72 52.91 -1.50 -42.63
N PHE A 73 52.52 -2.62 -43.24
CA PHE A 73 51.47 -3.49 -42.72
C PHE A 73 52.05 -4.79 -42.16
N ARG A 74 52.88 -5.51 -42.93
CA ARG A 74 53.33 -6.86 -42.55
C ARG A 74 54.05 -6.91 -41.20
N ASN A 75 54.88 -5.91 -40.91
CA ASN A 75 55.62 -5.81 -39.64
C ASN A 75 54.73 -5.50 -38.42
N TYR A 76 53.52 -4.96 -38.63
CA TYR A 76 52.60 -4.56 -37.56
C TYR A 76 51.28 -5.36 -37.58
N MET A 77 51.20 -6.46 -38.33
CA MET A 77 49.95 -7.23 -38.52
C MET A 77 49.34 -7.72 -37.21
N GLU A 78 50.15 -8.16 -36.24
CA GLU A 78 49.64 -8.63 -34.95
C GLU A 78 48.95 -7.52 -34.17
N ILE A 79 49.54 -6.31 -34.14
CA ILE A 79 48.98 -5.15 -33.46
C ILE A 79 47.70 -4.70 -34.16
N ILE A 80 47.71 -4.62 -35.49
CA ILE A 80 46.54 -4.25 -36.30
C ILE A 80 45.39 -5.24 -36.07
N PHE A 81 45.69 -6.53 -35.99
CA PHE A 81 44.72 -7.58 -35.72
C PHE A 81 44.08 -7.44 -34.32
N ILE A 82 44.89 -7.20 -33.28
CA ILE A 82 44.39 -6.97 -31.92
C ILE A 82 43.49 -5.73 -31.86
N ILE A 83 43.88 -4.64 -32.51
CA ILE A 83 43.07 -3.40 -32.59
C ILE A 83 41.73 -3.70 -33.27
N ALA A 84 41.75 -4.42 -34.40
CA ALA A 84 40.55 -4.75 -35.14
C ALA A 84 39.59 -5.64 -34.34
N ILE A 85 40.10 -6.65 -33.62
CA ILE A 85 39.30 -7.47 -32.69
C ILE A 85 38.71 -6.60 -31.57
N SER A 86 39.51 -5.69 -31.01
CA SER A 86 39.05 -4.80 -29.94
C SER A 86 37.89 -3.92 -30.42
N ILE A 87 37.96 -3.38 -31.63
CA ILE A 87 36.87 -2.61 -32.24
C ILE A 87 35.60 -3.46 -32.38
N VAL A 88 35.71 -4.68 -32.91
CA VAL A 88 34.57 -5.61 -33.05
C VAL A 88 33.97 -5.94 -31.67
N PHE A 89 34.81 -6.21 -30.68
CA PHE A 89 34.38 -6.46 -29.30
C PHE A 89 33.59 -5.28 -28.75
N PHE A 90 34.10 -4.04 -28.86
CA PHE A 90 33.40 -2.86 -28.37
C PHE A 90 32.06 -2.63 -29.07
N ILE A 91 31.97 -2.90 -30.38
CA ILE A 91 30.71 -2.81 -31.14
C ILE A 91 29.69 -3.82 -30.61
N ILE A 92 30.08 -5.10 -30.48
CA ILE A 92 29.20 -6.17 -29.97
C ILE A 92 28.79 -5.88 -28.53
N PHE A 93 29.73 -5.45 -27.69
CA PHE A 93 29.48 -5.09 -26.30
C PHE A 93 28.49 -3.93 -26.19
N ARG A 94 28.61 -2.90 -27.04
CA ARG A 94 27.64 -1.79 -27.08
C ARG A 94 26.24 -2.26 -27.48
N ILE A 95 26.13 -3.15 -28.47
CA ILE A 95 24.84 -3.76 -28.87
C ILE A 95 24.22 -4.53 -27.69
N TYR A 96 25.03 -5.32 -26.99
CA TYR A 96 24.61 -6.05 -25.80
C TYR A 96 24.10 -5.11 -24.70
N LEU A 97 24.84 -4.05 -24.38
CA LEU A 97 24.44 -3.07 -23.37
C LEU A 97 23.12 -2.38 -23.73
N ASN A 98 22.95 -1.91 -24.96
CA ASN A 98 21.71 -1.24 -25.38
C ASN A 98 20.47 -2.14 -25.20
N TRP A 99 20.58 -3.42 -25.56
CA TRP A 99 19.49 -4.36 -25.35
C TRP A 99 19.21 -4.61 -23.86
N PHE A 100 20.26 -4.74 -23.05
CA PHE A 100 20.11 -4.97 -21.61
C PHE A 100 19.47 -3.78 -20.91
N THR A 101 19.85 -2.55 -21.27
CA THR A 101 19.29 -1.30 -20.71
C THR A 101 17.80 -1.16 -20.99
N LYS A 102 17.29 -1.69 -22.11
CA LYS A 102 15.85 -1.65 -22.42
C LYS A 102 14.99 -2.30 -21.33
N TYR A 103 15.44 -3.38 -20.69
CA TYR A 103 14.70 -3.97 -19.57
C TYR A 103 14.64 -3.06 -18.35
N PHE A 104 15.68 -2.26 -18.11
CA PHE A 104 15.67 -1.28 -17.03
C PHE A 104 14.72 -0.13 -17.34
N GLU A 105 14.68 0.33 -18.59
CA GLU A 105 13.73 1.36 -19.03
C GLU A 105 12.27 0.89 -18.86
N GLU A 106 11.96 -0.37 -19.24
CA GLU A 106 10.63 -0.95 -19.03
C GLU A 106 10.25 -1.04 -17.54
N VAL A 107 11.17 -1.50 -16.69
CA VAL A 107 10.94 -1.55 -15.23
C VAL A 107 10.77 -0.15 -14.65
N ASN A 108 11.54 0.84 -15.12
CA ASN A 108 11.43 2.22 -14.65
C ASN A 108 10.10 2.83 -15.08
N SER A 109 9.66 2.63 -16.33
CA SER A 109 8.35 3.06 -16.79
C SER A 109 7.23 2.42 -15.97
N GLY A 110 7.33 1.12 -15.66
CA GLY A 110 6.36 0.46 -14.79
C GLY A 110 6.35 1.01 -13.36
N LEU A 111 7.48 1.55 -12.87
CA LEU A 111 7.55 2.22 -11.57
C LEU A 111 6.92 3.63 -11.63
N ASP A 112 7.13 4.36 -12.72
CA ASP A 112 6.48 5.66 -12.94
C ASP A 112 4.94 5.48 -13.01
N ASP A 113 4.47 4.39 -13.64
CA ASP A 113 3.05 4.02 -13.68
C ASP A 113 2.48 3.65 -12.31
N LEU A 114 3.30 3.13 -11.37
CA LEU A 114 2.85 2.91 -9.98
C LEU A 114 2.50 4.21 -9.26
N MET A 115 3.12 5.33 -9.67
CA MET A 115 2.85 6.65 -9.09
C MET A 115 1.65 7.35 -9.75
N ASN A 116 1.22 6.88 -10.92
CA ASN A 116 0.11 7.45 -11.65
C ASN A 116 -1.20 6.70 -11.37
N GLU A 117 -2.11 7.34 -10.62
CA GLU A 117 -3.34 6.70 -10.16
C GLU A 117 -4.30 6.26 -11.29
N ASN A 118 -4.17 6.85 -12.48
CA ASN A 118 -5.04 6.56 -13.63
C ASN A 118 -4.39 5.62 -14.64
N ALA A 119 -3.19 5.11 -14.36
CA ALA A 119 -2.53 4.18 -15.26
C ALA A 119 -3.24 2.82 -15.28
N ALA A 120 -3.26 2.19 -16.47
CA ALA A 120 -3.73 0.82 -16.64
C ALA A 120 -2.87 -0.17 -15.82
N GLU A 121 -3.20 -1.46 -15.87
CA GLU A 121 -2.32 -2.47 -15.28
C GLU A 121 -0.92 -2.39 -15.89
N ILE A 122 0.09 -2.49 -15.04
CA ILE A 122 1.48 -2.50 -15.48
C ILE A 122 1.66 -3.78 -16.29
N SER A 123 2.16 -3.63 -17.51
CA SER A 123 2.41 -4.72 -18.45
C SER A 123 3.85 -4.60 -18.91
N LEU A 124 4.64 -5.64 -18.65
CA LEU A 124 6.06 -5.68 -18.99
C LEU A 124 6.31 -6.76 -20.05
N SER A 125 7.53 -6.80 -20.58
CA SER A 125 7.94 -7.91 -21.43
C SER A 125 7.73 -9.27 -20.73
N PRO A 126 7.40 -10.35 -21.46
CA PRO A 126 7.10 -11.67 -20.87
C PRO A 126 8.18 -12.22 -19.94
N GLU A 127 9.44 -11.83 -20.15
CA GLU A 127 10.56 -12.21 -19.29
C GLU A 127 10.53 -11.52 -17.90
N LEU A 128 9.84 -10.38 -17.78
CA LEU A 128 9.66 -9.61 -16.56
C LEU A 128 8.31 -9.89 -15.87
N LEU A 129 7.53 -10.89 -16.32
CA LEU A 129 6.23 -11.26 -15.74
C LEU A 129 6.24 -11.40 -14.19
N PRO A 130 7.29 -11.96 -13.53
CA PRO A 130 7.35 -11.98 -12.07
C PRO A 130 7.40 -10.58 -11.44
N ILE A 131 8.10 -9.65 -12.09
CA ILE A 131 8.22 -8.25 -11.66
C ILE A 131 6.89 -7.54 -11.89
N GLU A 132 6.27 -7.72 -13.06
CA GLU A 132 4.95 -7.20 -13.40
C GLU A 132 3.89 -7.59 -12.36
N ARG A 133 3.77 -8.89 -12.05
CA ARG A 133 2.83 -9.40 -11.04
C ARG A 133 3.07 -8.77 -9.68
N LYS A 134 4.34 -8.60 -9.29
CA LYS A 134 4.70 -8.01 -8.01
C LYS A 134 4.36 -6.52 -7.97
N MET A 135 4.62 -5.79 -9.05
CA MET A 135 4.26 -4.38 -9.18
C MET A 135 2.73 -4.20 -9.12
N ASN A 136 1.96 -4.98 -9.88
CA ASN A 136 0.50 -4.92 -9.82
C ASN A 136 -0.04 -5.28 -8.42
N THR A 137 0.56 -6.24 -7.72
CA THR A 137 0.21 -6.53 -6.31
C THR A 137 0.44 -5.32 -5.40
N ILE A 138 1.57 -4.63 -5.57
CA ILE A 138 1.88 -3.40 -4.83
C ILE A 138 0.83 -2.33 -5.13
N ARG A 139 0.50 -2.10 -6.41
CA ARG A 139 -0.55 -1.15 -6.84
C ARG A 139 -1.88 -1.42 -6.15
N HIS A 140 -2.37 -2.66 -6.18
CA HIS A 140 -3.62 -3.02 -5.52
C HIS A 140 -3.56 -2.82 -4.00
N THR A 141 -2.41 -3.09 -3.38
CA THR A 141 -2.22 -2.86 -1.94
C THR A 141 -2.28 -1.38 -1.60
N ILE A 142 -1.60 -0.52 -2.38
CA ILE A 142 -1.62 0.93 -2.20
C ILE A 142 -3.04 1.47 -2.40
N ALA A 143 -3.72 1.06 -3.47
CA ALA A 143 -5.09 1.48 -3.75
C ALA A 143 -6.06 1.11 -2.62
N LYS A 144 -5.92 -0.11 -2.07
CA LYS A 144 -6.70 -0.56 -0.91
C LYS A 144 -6.38 0.29 0.33
N GLN A 145 -5.11 0.49 0.65
CA GLN A 145 -4.69 1.30 1.81
C GLN A 145 -5.21 2.74 1.71
N LYS A 146 -5.17 3.34 0.51
CA LYS A 146 -5.72 4.68 0.28
C LYS A 146 -7.23 4.71 0.58
N ASN A 147 -7.98 3.73 0.08
CA ASN A 147 -9.42 3.65 0.35
C ASN A 147 -9.70 3.46 1.85
N ASP A 148 -8.95 2.58 2.52
CA ASP A 148 -9.08 2.36 3.96
C ASP A 148 -8.80 3.65 4.77
N ILE A 149 -7.80 4.45 4.36
CA ILE A 149 -7.51 5.76 4.94
C ILE A 149 -8.68 6.72 4.73
N LEU A 150 -9.19 6.86 3.49
CA LEU A 150 -10.30 7.75 3.17
C LEU A 150 -11.57 7.39 3.96
N LEU A 151 -11.89 6.10 4.05
CA LEU A 151 -13.02 5.62 4.86
C LEU A 151 -12.83 5.92 6.35
N THR A 152 -11.60 5.81 6.85
CA THR A 152 -11.27 6.13 8.25
C THR A 152 -11.38 7.63 8.52
N GLU A 153 -10.88 8.47 7.61
CA GLU A 153 -11.01 9.93 7.71
C GLU A 153 -12.48 10.36 7.63
N GLN A 154 -13.25 9.79 6.73
CA GLN A 154 -14.68 10.06 6.61
C GLN A 154 -15.42 9.69 7.90
N ARG A 155 -15.21 8.48 8.45
CA ARG A 155 -15.82 8.06 9.73
C ARG A 155 -15.44 8.99 10.88
N LYS A 156 -14.19 9.45 10.92
CA LYS A 156 -13.72 10.42 11.92
C LYS A 156 -14.48 11.74 11.79
N ASN A 157 -14.63 12.25 10.58
CA ASN A 157 -15.34 13.49 10.31
C ASN A 157 -16.83 13.38 10.64
N ASP A 158 -17.48 12.29 10.23
CA ASP A 158 -18.89 12.01 10.53
C ASP A 158 -19.13 11.96 12.05
N LEU A 159 -18.25 11.28 12.81
CA LEU A 159 -18.31 11.24 14.27
C LEU A 159 -18.24 12.63 14.90
N ILE A 160 -17.33 13.49 14.43
CA ILE A 160 -17.19 14.87 14.93
C ILE A 160 -18.44 15.69 14.63
N VAL A 161 -19.01 15.56 13.42
CA VAL A 161 -20.23 16.28 13.02
C VAL A 161 -21.42 15.86 13.89
N TYR A 162 -21.61 14.56 14.11
CA TYR A 162 -22.68 14.05 14.97
C TYR A 162 -22.52 14.54 16.41
N LEU A 163 -21.29 14.49 16.95
CA LEU A 163 -21.02 15.02 18.29
C LEU A 163 -21.39 16.51 18.39
N ALA A 164 -20.94 17.32 17.43
CA ALA A 164 -21.20 18.75 17.47
C ALA A 164 -22.71 19.06 17.45
N HIS A 165 -23.48 18.32 16.67
CA HIS A 165 -24.93 18.44 16.63
C HIS A 165 -25.59 18.06 17.97
N ASP A 166 -25.20 16.92 18.52
CA ASP A 166 -25.83 16.35 19.72
C ASP A 166 -25.45 17.10 20.99
N LEU A 167 -24.28 17.76 21.03
CA LEU A 167 -23.91 18.68 22.12
C LEU A 167 -24.61 20.05 21.99
N LYS A 168 -24.80 20.55 20.77
CA LYS A 168 -25.40 21.88 20.53
C LYS A 168 -26.84 21.96 21.04
N THR A 169 -27.63 20.91 20.86
CA THR A 169 -29.05 20.86 21.25
C THR A 169 -29.29 21.02 22.76
N PRO A 170 -28.69 20.20 23.65
CA PRO A 170 -28.82 20.38 25.10
C PRO A 170 -28.18 21.68 25.57
N LEU A 171 -27.02 22.10 25.02
CA LEU A 171 -26.40 23.37 25.37
C LEU A 171 -27.31 24.58 25.06
N ALA A 172 -27.93 24.62 23.88
CA ALA A 172 -28.87 25.67 23.51
C ALA A 172 -30.10 25.68 24.44
N SER A 173 -30.55 24.51 24.88
CA SER A 173 -31.65 24.38 25.84
C SER A 173 -31.26 24.94 27.21
N VAL A 174 -30.08 24.57 27.73
CA VAL A 174 -29.54 25.10 29.00
C VAL A 174 -29.46 26.62 28.95
N ILE A 175 -28.83 27.18 27.91
CA ILE A 175 -28.71 28.63 27.74
C ILE A 175 -30.10 29.29 27.64
N GLY A 176 -31.03 28.69 26.89
CA GLY A 176 -32.38 29.21 26.74
C GLY A 176 -33.14 29.31 28.05
N TYR A 177 -33.16 28.24 28.85
CA TYR A 177 -33.84 28.24 30.15
C TYR A 177 -33.14 29.14 31.18
N LEU A 178 -31.81 29.24 31.15
CA LEU A 178 -31.07 30.17 31.98
C LEU A 178 -31.36 31.64 31.61
N ASN A 179 -31.48 31.97 30.32
CA ASN A 179 -31.90 33.30 29.88
C ASN A 179 -33.33 33.62 30.32
N LEU A 180 -34.27 32.66 30.20
CA LEU A 180 -35.63 32.84 30.72
C LEU A 180 -35.66 33.09 32.23
N LEU A 181 -34.77 32.45 32.98
CA LEU A 181 -34.62 32.68 34.43
C LEU A 181 -33.95 34.03 34.74
N HIS A 182 -33.05 34.49 33.88
CA HIS A 182 -32.32 35.75 34.05
C HIS A 182 -33.17 36.98 33.71
N ASP A 183 -33.90 36.93 32.60
CA ASP A 183 -34.60 38.09 32.03
C ASP A 183 -36.00 38.32 32.64
N ALA A 184 -36.61 37.30 33.23
CA ALA A 184 -37.99 37.39 33.72
C ALA A 184 -38.05 37.82 35.20
N GLU A 185 -38.27 39.12 35.42
CA GLU A 185 -38.59 39.67 36.72
C GLU A 185 -39.98 39.19 37.20
N GLY A 186 -40.06 38.71 38.45
CA GLY A 186 -41.35 38.30 39.06
C GLY A 186 -41.86 36.91 38.68
N LEU A 187 -41.01 36.02 38.15
CA LEU A 187 -41.38 34.62 37.86
C LEU A 187 -42.00 33.92 39.09
N PRO A 188 -43.17 33.28 38.93
CA PRO A 188 -43.73 32.41 39.95
C PRO A 188 -42.74 31.31 40.38
N GLU A 189 -42.66 31.04 41.69
CA GLU A 189 -41.67 30.12 42.27
C GLU A 189 -41.75 28.70 41.67
N ASN A 190 -42.95 28.25 41.31
CA ASN A 190 -43.17 26.97 40.63
C ASN A 190 -42.56 26.93 39.22
N LEU A 191 -42.68 28.02 38.45
CA LEU A 191 -42.08 28.13 37.12
C LEU A 191 -40.55 28.23 37.20
N ARG A 192 -40.05 28.98 38.19
CA ARG A 192 -38.61 29.10 38.46
C ARG A 192 -37.98 27.73 38.76
N LYS A 193 -38.60 26.96 39.65
CA LYS A 193 -38.17 25.57 39.95
C LYS A 193 -38.23 24.67 38.73
N LYS A 194 -39.28 24.79 37.90
CA LYS A 194 -39.43 24.00 36.67
C LYS A 194 -38.31 24.31 35.66
N TYR A 195 -38.03 25.58 35.39
CA TYR A 195 -36.95 25.96 34.46
C TYR A 195 -35.57 25.56 34.97
N LEU A 196 -35.31 25.72 36.27
CA LEU A 196 -34.07 25.26 36.88
C LEU A 196 -33.89 23.75 36.76
N SER A 197 -34.94 22.97 37.02
CA SER A 197 -34.92 21.52 36.84
C SER A 197 -34.63 21.13 35.40
N ILE A 198 -35.30 21.75 34.42
CA ILE A 198 -35.06 21.43 33.01
C ILE A 198 -33.62 21.80 32.60
N SER A 199 -33.09 22.94 33.05
CA SER A 199 -31.70 23.31 32.81
C SER A 199 -30.73 22.27 33.38
N LEU A 200 -30.97 21.79 34.59
CA LEU A 200 -30.14 20.78 35.24
C LEU A 200 -30.17 19.46 34.46
N ASP A 201 -31.36 18.97 34.12
CA ASP A 201 -31.53 17.72 33.35
C ASP A 201 -30.80 17.80 31.98
N LYS A 202 -30.82 18.98 31.34
CA LYS A 202 -30.11 19.20 30.06
C LYS A 202 -28.60 19.28 30.23
N ALA A 203 -28.11 19.82 31.34
CA ALA A 203 -26.69 19.85 31.66
C ALA A 203 -26.14 18.45 31.97
N GLU A 204 -26.88 17.65 32.75
CA GLU A 204 -26.54 16.25 33.03
C GLU A 204 -26.52 15.42 31.73
N ARG A 205 -27.51 15.60 30.85
CA ARG A 205 -27.50 14.93 29.54
C ARG A 205 -26.29 15.35 28.67
N LEU A 206 -25.87 16.60 28.75
CA LEU A 206 -24.68 17.08 28.03
C LEU A 206 -23.41 16.41 28.58
N GLU A 207 -23.31 16.24 29.90
CA GLU A 207 -22.21 15.50 30.55
C GLU A 207 -22.17 14.04 30.09
N ASP A 208 -23.32 13.35 30.05
CA ASP A 208 -23.42 11.98 29.54
C ASP A 208 -22.89 11.84 28.10
N LEU A 209 -23.27 12.77 27.22
CA LEU A 209 -22.81 12.78 25.82
C LEU A 209 -21.30 13.00 25.71
N ILE A 210 -20.72 13.86 26.55
CA ILE A 210 -19.27 14.08 26.61
C ILE A 210 -18.56 12.80 27.08
N ASN A 211 -19.09 12.13 28.10
CA ASN A 211 -18.54 10.89 28.63
C ASN A 211 -18.64 9.73 27.62
N GLU A 212 -19.75 9.62 26.89
CA GLU A 212 -19.90 8.68 25.78
C GLU A 212 -18.86 8.93 24.68
N PHE A 213 -18.63 10.20 24.34
CA PHE A 213 -17.62 10.58 23.35
C PHE A 213 -16.19 10.20 23.78
N PHE A 214 -15.80 10.49 25.01
CA PHE A 214 -14.47 10.12 25.52
C PHE A 214 -14.24 8.61 25.50
N GLU A 215 -15.27 7.82 25.81
CA GLU A 215 -15.19 6.37 25.69
C GLU A 215 -14.98 5.96 24.24
N ILE A 216 -15.76 6.47 23.28
CA ILE A 216 -15.58 6.18 21.84
C ILE A 216 -14.18 6.59 21.34
N ALA A 217 -13.69 7.76 21.73
CA ALA A 217 -12.36 8.23 21.37
C ALA A 217 -11.28 7.31 21.93
N ARG A 218 -11.43 6.84 23.17
CA ARG A 218 -10.53 5.89 23.82
C ARG A 218 -10.55 4.51 23.16
N PHE A 219 -11.72 4.05 22.70
CA PHE A 219 -11.86 2.83 21.87
C PHE A 219 -11.09 2.92 20.55
N ASN A 220 -10.99 4.10 19.94
CA ASN A 220 -10.32 4.30 18.66
C ASN A 220 -8.81 4.59 18.77
N LEU A 221 -8.35 5.15 19.90
CA LEU A 221 -6.98 5.64 20.08
C LEU A 221 -6.08 4.73 20.90
N SER A 222 -6.59 3.71 21.58
CA SER A 222 -5.81 2.85 22.47
C SER A 222 -6.31 1.41 22.47
N ASP A 223 -5.39 0.45 22.57
CA ASP A 223 -5.73 -0.94 22.90
C ASP A 223 -6.37 -0.94 24.30
N ILE A 224 -7.68 -1.13 24.37
CA ILE A 224 -8.38 -1.22 25.65
C ILE A 224 -7.87 -2.45 26.40
N ILE A 225 -7.33 -2.20 27.58
CA ILE A 225 -6.97 -3.25 28.52
C ILE A 225 -8.25 -3.72 29.20
N LEU A 226 -8.82 -4.82 28.72
CA LEU A 226 -10.00 -5.46 29.31
C LEU A 226 -9.61 -6.12 30.65
N GLN A 227 -10.35 -5.80 31.70
CA GLN A 227 -10.14 -6.40 33.02
C GLN A 227 -11.00 -7.64 33.19
N TYR A 228 -10.50 -8.77 32.69
CA TYR A 228 -11.23 -10.03 32.78
C TYR A 228 -11.36 -10.55 34.21
N SER A 229 -12.59 -10.71 34.66
CA SER A 229 -12.96 -11.37 35.91
C SER A 229 -13.99 -12.48 35.64
N LYS A 230 -14.13 -13.42 36.57
CA LYS A 230 -15.14 -14.47 36.48
C LYS A 230 -16.42 -13.98 37.16
N ILE A 231 -17.48 -13.76 36.39
CA ILE A 231 -18.76 -13.25 36.89
C ILE A 231 -19.89 -14.26 36.66
N ASN A 232 -20.93 -14.20 37.50
CA ASN A 232 -22.21 -14.87 37.23
C ASN A 232 -23.09 -13.89 36.44
N LEU A 233 -23.33 -14.19 35.17
CA LEU A 233 -24.11 -13.35 34.26
C LEU A 233 -25.59 -13.27 34.69
N ALA A 234 -26.14 -14.34 35.26
CA ALA A 234 -27.53 -14.35 35.70
C ALA A 234 -27.77 -13.31 36.80
N ARG A 235 -26.88 -13.28 37.80
CA ARG A 235 -26.92 -12.28 38.87
C ARG A 235 -26.78 -10.85 38.36
N LEU A 236 -25.88 -10.62 37.40
CA LEU A 236 -25.71 -9.30 36.80
C LEU A 236 -26.99 -8.83 36.10
N VAL A 237 -27.63 -9.69 35.30
CA VAL A 237 -28.86 -9.35 34.58
C VAL A 237 -30.04 -9.17 35.54
N GLU A 238 -30.14 -9.97 36.60
CA GLU A 238 -31.15 -9.81 37.65
C GLU A 238 -31.00 -8.46 38.37
N GLN A 239 -29.77 -8.09 38.74
CA GLN A 239 -29.48 -6.80 39.36
C GLN A 239 -29.90 -5.65 38.44
N LEU A 240 -29.49 -5.69 37.17
CA LEU A 240 -29.86 -4.66 36.20
C LEU A 240 -31.38 -4.57 35.99
N THR A 241 -32.07 -5.71 35.90
CA THR A 241 -33.53 -5.73 35.75
C THR A 241 -34.22 -5.13 36.99
N PHE A 242 -33.67 -5.36 38.18
CA PHE A 242 -34.16 -4.77 39.42
C PHE A 242 -33.95 -3.24 39.44
N GLU A 243 -32.77 -2.77 39.04
CA GLU A 243 -32.44 -1.33 38.96
C GLU A 243 -33.35 -0.58 37.98
N PHE A 244 -33.74 -1.19 36.85
CA PHE A 244 -34.64 -0.58 35.86
C PHE A 244 -36.14 -0.69 36.20
N ASN A 245 -36.52 -1.44 37.23
CA ASN A 245 -37.92 -1.67 37.61
C ASN A 245 -38.73 -0.37 37.86
N PRO A 246 -38.18 0.68 38.52
CA PRO A 246 -38.89 1.94 38.68
C PRO A 246 -39.27 2.60 37.34
N MET A 247 -38.32 2.66 36.40
CA MET A 247 -38.55 3.26 35.07
C MET A 247 -39.53 2.45 34.22
N LEU A 248 -39.46 1.13 34.31
CA LEU A 248 -40.40 0.22 33.64
C LEU A 248 -41.83 0.42 34.17
N ARG A 249 -42.01 0.54 35.48
CA ARG A 249 -43.32 0.79 36.11
C ARG A 249 -43.92 2.14 35.72
N GLU A 250 -43.11 3.18 35.64
CA GLU A 250 -43.55 4.52 35.20
C GLU A 250 -44.19 4.47 33.80
N LYS A 251 -43.71 3.59 32.93
CA LYS A 251 -44.25 3.34 31.58
C LYS A 251 -45.20 2.15 31.47
N ASN A 252 -45.59 1.50 32.57
CA ASN A 252 -46.39 0.25 32.57
C ASN A 252 -45.78 -0.89 31.71
N LEU A 253 -44.46 -0.94 31.59
CA LEU A 253 -43.75 -1.97 30.83
C LEU A 253 -43.46 -3.19 31.73
N THR A 254 -43.49 -4.38 31.13
CA THR A 254 -43.16 -5.64 31.83
C THR A 254 -41.84 -6.21 31.29
N CYS A 255 -40.83 -6.34 32.14
CA CYS A 255 -39.58 -7.02 31.79
C CYS A 255 -39.63 -8.47 32.28
N LYS A 256 -39.33 -9.43 31.39
CA LYS A 256 -39.24 -10.86 31.72
C LYS A 256 -37.86 -11.36 31.36
N THR A 257 -37.14 -11.88 32.36
CA THR A 257 -35.85 -12.54 32.16
C THR A 257 -36.06 -14.05 31.98
N ASN A 258 -35.35 -14.64 31.03
CA ASN A 258 -35.29 -16.09 30.84
C ASN A 258 -33.83 -16.50 30.74
N ILE A 259 -33.20 -16.71 31.88
CA ILE A 259 -31.76 -16.96 32.00
C ILE A 259 -31.53 -18.13 32.98
N PRO A 260 -30.66 -19.09 32.65
CA PRO A 260 -30.18 -20.09 33.58
C PRO A 260 -29.33 -19.50 34.72
N ASP A 261 -29.50 -19.98 35.95
CA ASP A 261 -28.92 -19.41 37.18
C ASP A 261 -27.38 -19.44 37.28
N ASP A 262 -26.72 -20.37 36.57
CA ASP A 262 -25.29 -20.66 36.71
C ASP A 262 -24.46 -20.36 35.44
N ILE A 263 -24.77 -19.25 34.76
CA ILE A 263 -23.93 -18.78 33.64
C ILE A 263 -22.70 -18.06 34.19
N MET A 264 -21.60 -18.79 34.34
CA MET A 264 -20.29 -18.22 34.69
C MET A 264 -19.52 -17.81 33.44
N LEU A 265 -19.15 -16.54 33.34
CA LEU A 265 -18.43 -15.98 32.18
C LEU A 265 -17.15 -15.27 32.61
N LYS A 266 -16.11 -15.36 31.78
CA LYS A 266 -14.86 -14.60 31.96
C LYS A 266 -14.90 -13.38 31.06
N CYS A 267 -15.22 -12.22 31.62
CA CYS A 267 -15.34 -10.95 30.88
C CYS A 267 -14.97 -9.76 31.78
N ASP A 268 -14.91 -8.59 31.16
CA ASP A 268 -14.89 -7.32 31.87
C ASP A 268 -16.33 -6.99 32.34
N ALA A 269 -16.54 -7.05 33.65
CA ALA A 269 -17.87 -6.92 34.25
C ALA A 269 -18.49 -5.55 33.97
N ASP A 270 -17.70 -4.49 34.08
CA ASP A 270 -18.14 -3.11 33.90
C ASP A 270 -18.56 -2.86 32.44
N LYS A 271 -17.79 -3.40 31.48
CA LYS A 271 -18.13 -3.26 30.04
C LYS A 271 -19.38 -4.05 29.67
N ILE A 272 -19.58 -5.24 30.23
CA ILE A 272 -20.80 -6.02 30.02
C ILE A 272 -22.01 -5.33 30.66
N GLN A 273 -21.86 -4.87 31.90
CA GLN A 273 -22.91 -4.12 32.59
C GLN A 273 -23.35 -2.92 31.76
N ARG A 274 -22.40 -2.09 31.29
CA ARG A 274 -22.69 -0.93 30.45
C ARG A 274 -23.40 -1.29 29.14
N ALA A 275 -23.05 -2.41 28.52
CA ALA A 275 -23.73 -2.88 27.32
C ALA A 275 -25.20 -3.22 27.59
N PHE A 276 -25.49 -3.95 28.66
CA PHE A 276 -26.86 -4.25 29.07
C PHE A 276 -27.63 -2.98 29.50
N ASP A 277 -26.98 -2.06 30.22
CA ASP A 277 -27.56 -0.78 30.65
C ASP A 277 -28.07 0.03 29.44
N ASN A 278 -27.23 0.14 28.40
CA ASN A 278 -27.59 0.83 27.16
C ASN A 278 -28.75 0.15 26.43
N LEU A 279 -28.79 -1.19 26.40
CA LEU A 279 -29.88 -1.92 25.77
C LEU A 279 -31.20 -1.79 26.53
N LEU A 280 -31.17 -1.91 27.86
CA LEU A 280 -32.35 -1.79 28.72
C LEU A 280 -32.91 -0.36 28.68
N ARG A 281 -32.04 0.65 28.73
CA ARG A 281 -32.44 2.07 28.58
C ARG A 281 -33.13 2.32 27.24
N ASN A 282 -32.56 1.81 26.15
CA ASN A 282 -33.20 1.88 24.83
C ASN A 282 -34.55 1.14 24.82
N ALA A 283 -34.64 -0.04 25.41
CA ALA A 283 -35.90 -0.77 25.51
C ALA A 283 -36.97 0.03 26.27
N VAL A 284 -36.63 0.67 27.39
CA VAL A 284 -37.57 1.52 28.14
C VAL A 284 -38.00 2.73 27.32
N ILE A 285 -37.09 3.38 26.59
CA ILE A 285 -37.40 4.58 25.79
C ILE A 285 -38.34 4.25 24.64
N TYR A 286 -38.08 3.17 23.90
CA TYR A 286 -38.72 2.89 22.61
C TYR A 286 -39.80 1.80 22.64
N SER A 287 -39.96 1.06 23.73
CA SER A 287 -41.08 0.11 23.88
C SER A 287 -42.38 0.86 24.19
N PHE A 288 -43.49 0.32 23.68
CA PHE A 288 -44.85 0.85 23.76
C PHE A 288 -45.78 -0.16 24.44
#